data_AF-A0A934KXX4-F1
#
_entry.id   AF-A0A934KXX4-F1
#
_cell.length_a   1.000
_cell.length_b   1.000
_cell.length_c   1.000
_cell.angle_alpha   90.00
_cell.angle_beta   90.00
_cell.angle_gamma   90.00
#
_symmetry.space_group_name_H-M   'P 1'
#
loop_
_entity.id
_entity.type
_entity.pdbx_description
1 polymer ?
#
loop_
_entity_poly.entity_id
_entity_poly.type
_entity_poly.pdbx_seq_one_letter_code
_entity_poly.pdbx_strand_id
1 'polypeptide(L)'
;MAFFSKAESCTDMVQKKDNTSRQCASIQEKDCCDNQTVVKEGDDTFKKSTSVLEIETLVFINSLVYSYINLFEELEENIVSFPVYRPPLLSTDIIILNETFLI
;
A
#
# COMPACT_ATOMS: atom_id res chain seq x y z
N MET A 1 15.49 2.89 -8.74
CA MET A 1 14.91 3.54 -9.93
C MET A 1 13.40 3.36 -9.84
N ALA A 2 12.63 4.44 -9.78
CA ALA A 2 11.17 4.36 -9.73
C ALA A 2 10.62 4.71 -11.11
N PHE A 3 9.88 3.78 -11.72
CA PHE A 3 9.16 4.01 -12.97
C PHE A 3 7.77 4.54 -12.62
N PHE A 4 7.62 5.87 -12.66
CA PHE A 4 6.30 6.49 -12.66
C PHE A 4 5.86 6.68 -14.11
N SER A 5 5.13 5.71 -14.66
CA SER A 5 4.37 5.94 -15.88
C SER A 5 2.97 6.42 -15.52
N LYS A 6 2.47 7.39 -16.28
CA LYS A 6 1.11 7.92 -16.15
C LYS A 6 0.14 6.83 -16.63
N ALA A 7 -0.82 6.45 -15.79
CA ALA A 7 -1.86 5.52 -16.20
C ALA A 7 -2.74 6.16 -17.29
N GLU A 8 -3.04 5.40 -18.34
CA GLU A 8 -3.92 5.81 -19.42
C GLU A 8 -5.37 5.83 -18.93
N SER A 9 -6.09 6.93 -19.16
CA SER A 9 -7.49 7.04 -18.73
C SER A 9 -8.39 6.29 -19.70
N CYS A 10 -9.17 5.32 -19.21
CA CYS A 10 -10.18 4.63 -20.01
C CYS A 10 -11.32 5.60 -20.39
N THR A 11 -11.25 6.20 -21.58
CA THR A 11 -12.30 7.10 -22.10
C THR A 11 -13.26 6.45 -23.09
N ASP A 12 -13.04 5.20 -23.51
CA ASP A 12 -13.81 4.58 -24.59
C ASP A 12 -14.83 3.55 -24.09
N MET A 13 -15.83 3.99 -23.31
CA MET A 13 -17.11 3.27 -23.20
C MET A 13 -18.36 4.14 -23.05
N VAL A 14 -18.27 5.48 -23.04
CA VAL A 14 -19.47 6.31 -23.13
C VAL A 14 -19.72 6.65 -24.59
N GLN A 15 -20.43 5.76 -25.29
CA GLN A 15 -21.05 6.11 -26.55
C GLN A 15 -21.95 7.32 -26.30
N LYS A 16 -21.52 8.49 -26.81
CA LYS A 16 -22.38 9.63 -27.09
C LYS A 16 -23.61 9.12 -27.84
N LYS A 17 -24.77 9.10 -27.18
CA LYS A 17 -26.05 9.18 -27.89
C LYS A 17 -26.46 10.65 -27.92
N ASP A 18 -26.48 11.16 -29.13
CA ASP A 18 -26.85 12.52 -29.48
C ASP A 18 -28.22 12.91 -28.92
N ASN A 19 -28.20 14.11 -28.34
CA ASN A 19 -29.28 15.07 -28.17
C ASN A 19 -30.62 14.71 -28.85
N THR A 20 -31.59 14.33 -28.03
CA THR A 20 -32.97 14.79 -28.26
C THR A 20 -33.56 15.16 -26.91
N SER A 21 -33.66 16.47 -26.70
CA SER A 21 -34.58 17.16 -25.79
C SER A 21 -35.20 16.29 -24.69
N ARG A 22 -34.57 16.25 -23.51
CA ARG A 22 -35.32 16.03 -22.27
C ARG A 22 -35.01 17.18 -21.33
N GLN A 23 -35.91 18.14 -21.44
CA GLN A 23 -36.22 19.23 -20.55
C GLN A 23 -36.04 18.84 -19.08
N CYS A 24 -34.83 19.04 -18.53
CA CYS A 24 -34.63 19.12 -17.07
C CYS A 24 -35.03 20.53 -16.61
N ALA A 25 -36.29 20.88 -16.85
CA ALA A 25 -36.87 22.14 -16.40
C ALA A 25 -38.18 21.81 -15.68
N SER A 26 -38.04 21.28 -14.47
CA SER A 26 -39.04 21.29 -13.41
C SER A 26 -38.52 20.37 -12.32
N ILE A 27 -38.29 20.93 -11.13
CA ILE A 27 -38.20 20.17 -9.89
C ILE A 27 -39.63 19.65 -9.63
N GLN A 28 -40.00 18.59 -10.32
CA GLN A 28 -41.10 17.71 -9.92
C GLN A 28 -40.43 16.38 -9.66
N GLU A 29 -40.44 15.98 -8.39
CA GLU A 29 -40.01 14.67 -7.90
C GLU A 29 -40.54 13.58 -8.84
N LYS A 30 -39.67 13.10 -9.71
CA LYS A 30 -39.81 11.79 -10.35
C LYS A 30 -38.45 11.14 -10.22
N ASP A 31 -38.43 10.07 -9.43
CA ASP A 31 -37.27 9.26 -9.08
C ASP A 31 -36.27 9.17 -10.23
N CYS A 32 -35.22 9.99 -10.15
CA CYS A 32 -34.07 9.92 -11.04
C CYS A 32 -33.12 8.78 -10.64
N CYS A 33 -33.34 8.19 -9.46
CA CYS A 33 -32.44 7.26 -8.82
C CYS A 33 -33.09 5.89 -8.77
N ASP A 34 -32.77 5.06 -9.77
CA ASP A 34 -33.08 3.65 -9.71
C ASP A 34 -32.02 2.99 -8.81
N ASN A 35 -32.43 2.51 -7.63
CA ASN A 35 -31.55 1.85 -6.67
C ASN A 35 -31.13 0.48 -7.22
N GLN A 36 -30.11 0.46 -8.08
CA GLN A 36 -29.56 -0.77 -8.63
C GLN A 36 -28.53 -1.34 -7.66
N THR A 37 -28.90 -2.42 -6.98
CA THR A 37 -27.95 -3.21 -6.17
C THR A 37 -27.17 -4.15 -7.09
N VAL A 38 -25.91 -3.84 -7.35
CA VAL A 38 -25.01 -4.74 -8.08
C VAL A 38 -24.40 -5.74 -7.09
N VAL A 39 -24.97 -6.94 -7.03
CA VAL A 39 -24.36 -8.06 -6.31
C VAL A 39 -23.36 -8.73 -7.25
N LYS A 40 -22.07 -8.54 -6.97
CA LYS A 40 -20.98 -9.28 -7.62
C LYS A 40 -20.66 -10.48 -6.74
N GLU A 41 -21.17 -11.64 -7.11
CA GLU A 41 -20.78 -12.89 -6.48
C GLU A 41 -19.35 -13.23 -6.93
N GLY A 42 -18.45 -13.50 -5.97
CA GLY A 42 -17.08 -13.86 -6.27
C GLY A 42 -17.05 -15.18 -7.04
N ASP A 43 -16.44 -15.19 -8.21
CA ASP A 43 -16.31 -16.41 -9.00
C ASP A 43 -15.23 -17.31 -8.40
N ASP A 44 -15.66 -18.39 -7.73
CA ASP A 44 -14.79 -19.43 -7.18
C ASP A 44 -14.00 -20.19 -8.27
N THR A 45 -14.25 -19.93 -9.56
CA THR A 45 -13.49 -20.53 -10.67
C THR A 45 -12.13 -19.89 -10.94
N PHE A 46 -11.66 -18.98 -10.08
CA PHE A 46 -10.27 -18.56 -10.11
C PHE A 46 -9.38 -19.80 -9.98
N LYS A 47 -8.69 -20.18 -11.07
CA LYS A 47 -7.69 -21.24 -11.06
C LYS A 47 -6.67 -20.87 -9.99
N LYS A 48 -6.72 -21.57 -8.86
CA LYS A 48 -5.69 -21.51 -7.83
C LYS A 48 -4.38 -21.78 -8.55
N SER A 49 -3.56 -20.75 -8.72
CA SER A 49 -2.24 -20.92 -9.31
C SER A 49 -1.44 -21.73 -8.32
N THR A 50 -1.30 -23.03 -8.59
CA THR A 50 -0.33 -23.87 -7.91
C THR A 50 1.04 -23.48 -8.47
N SER A 51 1.56 -22.35 -8.01
CA SER A 51 2.90 -21.91 -8.34
C SER A 51 3.86 -22.92 -7.72
N VAL A 52 4.57 -23.67 -8.55
CA VAL A 52 5.67 -24.50 -8.05
C VAL A 52 6.73 -23.52 -7.56
N LEU A 53 7.00 -23.54 -6.25
CA LEU A 53 8.06 -22.74 -5.66
C LEU A 53 9.40 -23.27 -6.17
N GLU A 54 10.06 -22.49 -7.00
CA GLU A 54 11.42 -22.78 -7.46
C GLU A 54 12.40 -22.72 -6.27
N ILE A 55 13.44 -23.56 -6.33
CA ILE A 55 14.45 -23.66 -5.25
C ILE A 55 15.09 -22.30 -4.98
N GLU A 56 15.36 -21.51 -6.01
CA GLU A 56 15.95 -20.17 -5.88
C GLU A 56 15.04 -19.21 -5.10
N THR A 57 13.72 -19.28 -5.34
CA THR A 57 12.74 -18.46 -4.62
C THR A 57 12.69 -18.85 -3.14
N LEU A 58 12.77 -20.15 -2.83
CA LEU A 58 12.84 -20.62 -1.45
C LEU A 58 14.12 -20.14 -0.76
N VAL A 59 15.27 -20.24 -1.42
CA VAL A 59 16.55 -19.75 -0.86
C VAL A 59 16.51 -18.25 -0.61
N PHE A 60 15.93 -17.48 -1.53
CA PHE A 60 15.74 -16.04 -1.36
C PHE A 60 14.84 -15.72 -0.16
N ILE A 61 13.65 -16.33 -0.08
CA ILE A 61 12.72 -16.09 1.04
C ILE A 61 13.36 -16.50 2.37
N ASN A 62 14.04 -17.64 2.43
CA ASN A 62 14.71 -18.08 3.66
C ASN A 62 15.81 -17.11 4.10
N SER A 63 16.65 -16.64 3.17
CA SER A 63 17.72 -15.69 3.51
C SER A 63 17.16 -14.32 3.93
N LEU A 64 16.10 -13.85 3.26
CA LEU A 64 15.40 -12.63 3.64
C LEU A 64 14.79 -12.73 5.03
N VAL A 65 14.07 -13.81 5.33
CA VAL A 65 13.45 -14.01 6.66
C VAL A 65 14.52 -14.14 7.74
N TYR A 66 15.59 -14.90 7.49
CA TYR A 66 16.69 -15.06 8.43
C TYR A 66 17.36 -13.71 8.74
N SER A 67 17.74 -12.95 7.73
CA SER A 67 18.34 -11.62 7.92
C SER A 67 17.40 -10.65 8.62
N TYR A 68 16.11 -10.68 8.31
CA TYR A 68 15.11 -9.81 8.92
C TYR A 68 14.92 -10.12 10.41
N ILE A 69 14.84 -11.39 10.80
CA ILE A 69 14.74 -11.78 12.21
C ILE A 69 15.96 -11.28 12.99
N ASN A 70 17.17 -11.53 12.48
CA ASN A 70 18.41 -11.10 13.13
C ASN A 70 18.56 -9.57 13.25
N LEU A 71 17.81 -8.78 12.48
CA LEU A 71 17.82 -7.32 12.60
C LEU A 71 17.10 -6.83 13.87
N PHE A 72 16.10 -7.59 14.34
CA PHE A 72 15.23 -7.19 15.44
C PHE A 72 15.32 -8.12 16.66
N GLU A 73 15.96 -9.28 16.52
CA GLU A 73 16.18 -10.20 17.63
C GLU A 73 17.22 -9.60 18.58
N GLU A 74 16.81 -9.39 19.84
CA GLU A 74 17.72 -8.97 20.90
C GLU A 74 18.72 -10.10 21.18
N LEU A 75 20.00 -9.73 21.27
CA LEU A 75 21.04 -10.64 21.72
C LEU A 75 20.76 -11.05 23.17
N GLU A 76 20.92 -12.34 23.48
CA GLU A 76 20.70 -12.91 24.82
C GLU A 76 21.52 -12.19 25.92
N GLU A 77 22.68 -11.65 25.52
CA GLU A 77 23.45 -10.71 26.31
C GLU A 77 23.54 -9.36 25.59
N ASN A 78 23.31 -8.26 26.32
CA ASN A 78 23.51 -6.91 25.81
C ASN A 78 25.00 -6.67 25.51
N ILE A 79 25.43 -7.01 24.29
CA ILE A 79 26.77 -6.68 23.80
C ILE A 79 26.77 -5.17 23.51
N VAL A 80 27.22 -4.38 24.50
CA VAL A 80 27.41 -2.93 24.32
C VAL A 80 28.46 -2.75 23.23
N SER A 81 28.03 -2.36 22.03
CA SER A 81 28.90 -2.39 20.84
C SER A 81 30.09 -1.42 20.92
N PHE A 82 30.15 -0.54 21.92
CA PHE A 82 31.30 0.33 22.21
C PHE A 82 31.35 0.66 23.71
N PRO A 83 31.91 -0.22 24.57
CA PRO A 83 31.85 -0.03 26.03
C PRO A 83 32.62 1.22 26.50
N VAL A 84 33.52 1.74 25.67
CA VAL A 84 34.40 2.87 25.97
C VAL A 84 34.08 4.12 25.14
N TYR A 85 33.01 4.11 24.35
CA TYR A 85 32.66 5.29 23.57
C TYR A 85 32.10 6.36 24.50
N ARG A 86 32.83 7.47 24.60
CA ARG A 86 32.33 8.66 25.25
C ARG A 86 31.33 9.30 24.27
N PRO A 87 30.05 9.49 24.65
CA PRO A 87 29.08 10.15 23.79
C PRO A 87 29.62 11.50 23.30
N PRO A 88 29.34 11.89 22.05
CA PRO A 88 29.76 13.19 21.55
C PRO A 88 29.16 14.28 22.43
N LEU A 89 29.94 15.34 22.66
CA LEU A 89 29.45 16.51 23.37
C LEU A 89 28.40 17.20 22.50
N LEU A 90 27.14 17.04 22.87
CA LEU A 90 26.03 17.71 22.20
C LEU A 90 26.03 19.18 22.62
N SER A 91 26.21 20.10 21.66
CA SER A 91 26.11 21.54 21.92
C SER A 91 24.67 22.01 22.09
N THR A 92 23.73 21.22 21.58
CA THR A 92 22.28 21.48 21.55
C THR A 92 21.54 20.17 21.74
N ASP A 93 20.37 20.24 22.38
CA ASP A 93 19.51 19.08 22.57
C ASP A 93 18.84 18.72 21.24
N ILE A 94 19.22 17.57 20.66
CA ILE A 94 18.76 17.11 19.34
C ILE A 94 17.26 16.77 19.37
N ILE A 95 16.75 16.28 20.50
CA ILE A 95 15.34 15.90 20.67
C ILE A 95 14.47 17.16 20.66
N ILE A 96 14.92 18.21 21.36
CA ILE A 96 14.27 19.53 21.34
C ILE A 96 14.39 20.17 19.95
N LEU A 97 15.59 20.17 19.35
CA LEU A 97 15.84 20.74 18.03
C LEU A 97 14.95 20.12 16.94
N ASN A 98 14.73 18.81 17.02
CA ASN A 98 13.95 18.04 16.04
C ASN A 98 12.50 17.80 16.48
N GLU A 99 12.07 18.41 17.59
CA GLU A 99 10.71 18.29 18.15
C GLU A 99 10.22 16.82 18.24
N THR A 100 11.13 15.89 18.56
CA THR A 100 10.84 14.45 18.50
C THR A 100 10.55 13.90 19.89
N PHE A 101 9.30 13.93 20.34
CA PHE A 101 8.94 13.43 21.67
C PHE A 101 8.44 11.98 21.58
N LEU A 102 8.87 11.13 22.52
CA LEU A 102 8.25 9.82 22.73
C LEU A 102 6.79 10.05 23.19
N ILE A 103 5.84 9.43 22.49
CA ILE A 103 4.39 9.45 22.80
C ILE A 103 4.06 8.36 23.81
#